data_AF-A0A377JQS6-F1
#
_entry.id   AF-A0A377JQS6-F1
#
_cell.length_a   1.000
_cell.length_b   1.000
_cell.length_c   1.000
_cell.angle_alpha   90.00
_cell.angle_beta   90.00
_cell.angle_gamma   90.00
#
_symmetry.space_group_name_H-M   'P 1'
#
loop_
_entity.id
_entity.type
_entity.pdbx_description
1 polymer ?
#
loop_
_entity_poly.entity_id
_entity_poly.type
_entity_poly.pdbx_seq_one_letter_code
_entity_poly.pdbx_strand_id
1 'polypeptide(L)'
;MKKIICFLCLCVLVLQAEIIAGVAILVNGHAITLSEISKLQTQMKISKKAAIDMLINERLKDDEIERFKISIDEFKIDEEISQIAANANLSKNALLTKVTRDGTTLQEYRNKIKKQLQTKELMQRILASNISISSEDELLSYYTKHKKEFLLPSSVRVVRYTAQNEGDLQKAIQSPKATIQGVQKINETISLSSLSPQIAQVFLNTPNNEFTPVLTTGGNGFVSFLVKERLGEKAISFEEAKPLINQKIMAQKEQSIITEHFNKIRSSANIITLRE
;
A
#
# COMPACT_ATOMS: atom_id res chain seq x y z
N MET A 1 -2.75 -29.93 -84.36
CA MET A 1 -1.64 -29.43 -83.52
C MET A 1 -2.23 -28.69 -82.33
N LYS A 2 -2.10 -29.25 -81.11
CA LYS A 2 -2.68 -28.72 -79.86
C LYS A 2 -1.78 -27.59 -79.32
N LYS A 3 -2.35 -26.43 -79.02
CA LYS A 3 -1.66 -25.36 -78.26
C LYS A 3 -2.29 -25.30 -76.87
N ILE A 4 -1.55 -25.77 -75.87
CA ILE A 4 -1.88 -25.65 -74.45
C ILE A 4 -1.46 -24.25 -74.02
N ILE A 5 -2.42 -23.42 -73.64
CA ILE A 5 -2.16 -22.11 -73.04
C ILE A 5 -2.34 -22.27 -71.54
N CYS A 6 -1.21 -22.36 -70.83
CA CYS A 6 -1.15 -22.36 -69.38
C CYS A 6 -1.17 -20.90 -68.91
N PHE A 7 -2.31 -20.41 -68.43
CA PHE A 7 -2.40 -19.07 -67.85
C PHE A 7 -2.09 -19.16 -66.35
N LEU A 8 -0.89 -18.67 -66.02
CA LEU A 8 -0.33 -18.61 -64.68
C LEU A 8 -1.18 -17.67 -63.80
N CYS A 9 -1.84 -18.24 -62.79
CA CYS A 9 -2.60 -17.48 -61.80
C CYS A 9 -1.62 -16.78 -60.84
N LEU A 10 -1.39 -15.48 -61.05
CA LEU A 10 -0.55 -14.64 -60.19
C LEU A 10 -1.32 -14.30 -58.90
N CYS A 11 -1.18 -15.12 -57.86
CA CYS A 11 -1.65 -14.79 -56.52
C CYS A 11 -0.81 -13.64 -55.95
N VAL A 12 -1.37 -12.43 -55.92
CA VAL A 12 -0.80 -11.30 -55.18
C VAL A 12 -1.01 -11.57 -53.69
N LEU A 13 0.02 -12.08 -53.03
CA LEU A 13 0.10 -12.13 -51.58
C LEU A 13 0.29 -10.70 -51.07
N VAL A 14 -0.80 -10.04 -50.68
CA VAL A 14 -0.73 -8.77 -49.94
C VAL A 14 -0.24 -9.09 -48.54
N LEU A 15 1.07 -8.96 -48.33
CA LEU A 15 1.69 -8.92 -47.01
C LEU A 15 1.18 -7.67 -46.30
N GLN A 16 0.15 -7.79 -45.47
CA GLN A 16 -0.20 -6.75 -44.51
C GLN A 16 0.87 -6.75 -43.42
N ALA A 17 1.84 -5.86 -43.55
CA ALA A 17 2.76 -5.51 -42.48
C ALA A 17 1.98 -4.74 -41.42
N GLU A 18 1.47 -5.42 -40.39
CA GLU A 18 0.97 -4.77 -39.18
C GLU A 18 2.12 -3.96 -38.56
N ILE A 19 1.94 -2.65 -38.40
CA ILE A 19 2.91 -1.77 -37.75
C ILE A 19 2.84 -2.04 -36.24
N ILE A 20 3.58 -3.03 -35.76
CA ILE A 20 3.44 -3.57 -34.39
C ILE A 20 3.92 -2.61 -33.29
N ALA A 21 4.64 -1.53 -33.60
CA ALA A 21 5.19 -0.64 -32.57
C ALA A 21 5.32 0.83 -33.00
N GLY A 22 4.22 1.44 -33.45
CA GLY A 22 4.21 2.89 -33.69
C GLY A 22 4.41 3.68 -32.39
N VAL A 23 5.26 4.71 -32.42
CA VAL A 23 5.34 5.71 -31.34
C VAL A 23 4.02 6.48 -31.32
N ALA A 24 3.36 6.48 -30.15
CA ALA A 24 2.09 7.18 -29.93
C ALA A 24 2.34 8.58 -29.34
N ILE A 25 3.21 8.67 -28.33
CA ILE A 25 3.46 9.89 -27.56
C ILE A 25 4.96 10.04 -27.32
N LEU A 26 5.48 11.26 -27.37
CA LEU A 26 6.82 11.62 -26.89
C LEU A 26 6.69 12.45 -25.62
N VAL A 27 7.39 12.06 -24.55
CA VAL A 27 7.48 12.80 -23.28
C VAL A 27 8.93 13.20 -23.08
N ASN A 28 9.26 14.49 -23.21
CA ASN A 28 10.63 15.02 -23.16
C ASN A 28 11.61 14.29 -24.12
N GLY A 29 11.09 13.77 -25.24
CA GLY A 29 11.86 12.97 -26.21
C GLY A 29 11.79 11.46 -25.99
N HIS A 30 11.27 10.98 -24.85
CA HIS A 30 11.08 9.57 -24.58
C HIS A 30 9.78 9.04 -25.19
N ALA A 31 9.89 8.04 -26.07
CA ALA A 31 8.78 7.49 -26.84
C ALA A 31 7.94 6.49 -26.05
N ILE A 32 6.63 6.74 -25.95
CA ILE A 32 5.60 5.81 -25.51
C ILE A 32 4.95 5.19 -26.75
N THR A 33 4.94 3.88 -26.82
CA THR A 33 4.45 3.11 -27.98
C THR A 33 2.99 2.68 -27.82
N LEU A 34 2.31 2.44 -28.95
CA LEU A 34 0.96 1.86 -28.96
C LEU A 34 0.91 0.48 -28.25
N SER A 35 1.99 -0.31 -28.37
CA SER A 35 2.11 -1.60 -27.68
C SER A 35 2.16 -1.48 -26.16
N GLU A 36 2.88 -0.48 -25.63
CA GLU A 36 2.92 -0.23 -24.18
C GLU A 36 1.54 0.17 -23.65
N ILE A 37 0.85 1.07 -24.36
CA ILE A 37 -0.50 1.51 -24.01
C ILE A 37 -1.46 0.32 -24.00
N SER A 38 -1.51 -0.46 -25.08
CA SER A 38 -2.40 -1.63 -25.20
C SER A 38 -2.10 -2.72 -24.16
N LYS A 39 -0.81 -2.99 -23.91
CA LYS A 39 -0.38 -3.94 -22.88
C LYS A 39 -0.85 -3.50 -21.50
N LEU A 40 -0.65 -2.23 -21.14
CA LEU A 40 -1.05 -1.71 -19.82
C LEU A 40 -2.58 -1.70 -19.66
N GLN A 41 -3.33 -1.31 -20.70
CA GLN A 41 -4.79 -1.39 -20.72
C GLN A 41 -5.28 -2.81 -20.42
N THR A 42 -4.70 -3.81 -21.09
CA THR A 42 -5.12 -5.21 -20.94
C THR A 42 -4.74 -5.77 -19.58
N GLN A 43 -3.52 -5.49 -19.10
CA GLN A 43 -3.03 -5.98 -17.81
C GLN A 43 -3.79 -5.39 -16.62
N MET A 44 -4.11 -4.09 -16.67
CA MET A 44 -4.78 -3.41 -15.57
C MET A 44 -6.29 -3.26 -15.74
N LYS A 45 -6.83 -3.64 -16.90
CA LYS A 45 -8.25 -3.46 -17.28
C LYS A 45 -8.70 -1.99 -17.15
N ILE A 46 -7.90 -1.08 -17.69
CA ILE A 46 -8.13 0.37 -17.63
C ILE A 46 -8.38 0.99 -19.01
N SER A 47 -8.92 2.21 -19.02
CA SER A 47 -9.12 2.97 -20.25
C SER A 47 -7.78 3.36 -20.89
N LYS A 48 -7.79 3.58 -22.21
CA LYS A 48 -6.63 4.06 -22.96
C LYS A 48 -6.05 5.34 -22.38
N LYS A 49 -6.94 6.28 -22.01
CA LYS A 49 -6.56 7.54 -21.36
C LYS A 49 -5.81 7.30 -20.04
N ALA A 50 -6.34 6.44 -19.17
CA ALA A 50 -5.68 6.12 -17.91
C ALA A 50 -4.32 5.43 -18.13
N ALA A 51 -4.22 4.52 -19.11
CA ALA A 51 -2.95 3.89 -19.46
C ALA A 51 -1.91 4.91 -19.98
N ILE A 52 -2.32 5.82 -20.88
CA ILE A 52 -1.49 6.93 -21.35
C ILE A 52 -1.02 7.80 -20.18
N ASP A 53 -1.94 8.21 -19.30
CA ASP A 53 -1.62 9.05 -18.15
C ASP A 53 -0.60 8.38 -17.22
N MET A 54 -0.74 7.08 -16.98
CA MET A 54 0.21 6.30 -16.18
C MET A 54 1.58 6.19 -16.86
N LEU A 55 1.63 5.94 -18.17
CA LEU A 55 2.89 5.84 -18.92
C LEU A 55 3.60 7.19 -19.00
N ILE A 56 2.88 8.29 -19.17
CA ILE A 56 3.44 9.64 -19.09
C ILE A 56 4.06 9.87 -17.71
N ASN A 57 3.33 9.57 -16.63
CA ASN A 57 3.85 9.71 -15.27
C ASN A 57 5.08 8.81 -15.04
N GLU A 58 5.11 7.61 -15.63
CA GLU A 58 6.27 6.72 -15.58
C GLU A 58 7.48 7.35 -16.27
N ARG A 59 7.33 7.91 -17.47
CA ARG A 59 8.44 8.58 -18.17
C ARG A 59 8.95 9.82 -17.43
N LEU A 60 8.05 10.64 -16.88
CA LEU A 60 8.46 11.78 -16.06
C LEU A 60 9.21 11.35 -14.81
N LYS A 61 8.81 10.25 -14.17
CA LYS A 61 9.54 9.69 -13.03
C LYS A 61 10.92 9.16 -13.45
N ASP A 62 11.03 8.52 -14.60
CA ASP A 62 12.31 8.04 -15.12
C ASP A 62 13.26 9.22 -15.42
N ASP A 63 12.76 10.32 -16.00
CA ASP A 63 13.53 11.57 -16.17
C ASP A 63 14.05 12.12 -14.83
N GLU A 64 13.23 12.05 -13.78
CA GLU A 64 13.62 12.46 -12.43
C GLU A 64 14.71 11.57 -11.83
N ILE A 65 14.61 10.25 -12.01
CA ILE A 65 15.63 9.29 -11.58
C ILE A 65 16.97 9.62 -12.23
N GLU A 66 16.96 9.95 -13.52
CA GLU A 66 18.16 10.37 -14.26
C GLU A 66 18.69 11.72 -13.76
N ARG A 67 17.81 12.72 -13.60
CA ARG A 67 18.19 14.06 -13.12
C ARG A 67 18.83 14.04 -11.74
N PHE A 68 18.28 13.25 -10.83
CA PHE A 68 18.83 13.05 -9.49
C PHE A 68 20.04 12.12 -9.49
N LYS A 69 20.42 11.51 -10.63
CA LYS A 69 21.53 10.55 -10.75
C LYS A 69 21.37 9.37 -9.80
N ILE A 70 20.16 8.81 -9.75
CA ILE A 70 19.83 7.68 -8.89
C ILE A 70 20.27 6.39 -9.58
N SER A 71 21.22 5.71 -8.96
CA SER A 71 21.68 4.39 -9.37
C SER A 71 21.50 3.40 -8.22
N ILE A 72 21.11 2.17 -8.56
CA ILE A 72 20.95 1.05 -7.63
C ILE A 72 21.94 -0.03 -8.05
N ASP A 73 22.80 -0.42 -7.12
CA ASP A 73 23.75 -1.51 -7.29
C ASP A 73 23.04 -2.89 -7.25
N GLU A 74 23.67 -3.89 -7.87
CA GLU A 74 23.10 -5.25 -7.94
C GLU A 74 22.99 -5.91 -6.57
N PHE A 75 23.85 -5.54 -5.61
CA PHE A 75 23.82 -6.09 -4.25
C PHE A 75 22.53 -5.70 -3.53
N LYS A 76 22.10 -4.44 -3.62
CA LYS A 76 20.82 -3.95 -3.07
C LYS A 76 19.62 -4.63 -3.72
N ILE A 77 19.68 -4.91 -5.01
CA ILE A 77 18.63 -5.68 -5.70
C ILE A 77 18.55 -7.09 -5.12
N ASP A 78 19.70 -7.74 -4.92
CA ASP A 78 19.77 -9.08 -4.34
C ASP A 78 19.33 -9.14 -2.87
N GLU A 79 19.64 -8.10 -2.09
CA GLU A 79 19.20 -7.93 -0.72
C GLU A 79 17.67 -7.77 -0.66
N GLU A 80 17.10 -6.87 -1.46
CA GLU A 80 15.66 -6.63 -1.52
C GLU A 80 14.90 -7.90 -1.92
N ILE A 81 15.39 -8.64 -2.92
CA ILE A 81 14.80 -9.95 -3.30
C ILE A 81 14.84 -10.93 -2.13
N SER A 82 15.92 -10.94 -1.35
CA SER A 82 16.07 -11.83 -0.19
C SER A 82 15.10 -11.43 0.93
N GLN A 83 14.90 -10.13 1.17
CA GLN A 83 13.92 -9.62 2.14
C GLN A 83 12.49 -9.96 1.72
N ILE A 84 12.14 -9.78 0.44
CA ILE A 84 10.83 -10.18 -0.11
C ILE A 84 10.60 -11.69 0.08
N ALA A 85 11.63 -12.51 -0.16
CA ALA A 85 11.54 -13.96 0.04
C ALA A 85 11.30 -14.31 1.52
N ALA A 86 12.06 -13.69 2.43
CA ALA A 86 11.93 -13.90 3.88
C ALA A 86 10.53 -13.52 4.38
N ASN A 87 9.99 -12.37 3.95
CA ASN A 87 8.63 -11.94 4.30
C ASN A 87 7.54 -12.90 3.79
N ALA A 88 7.83 -13.64 2.72
CA ALA A 88 6.96 -14.68 2.18
C ALA A 88 7.22 -16.08 2.79
N ASN A 89 8.11 -16.20 3.78
CA ASN A 89 8.59 -17.47 4.34
C ASN A 89 9.19 -18.42 3.27
N LEU A 90 9.84 -17.86 2.26
CA LEU A 90 10.48 -18.58 1.17
C LEU A 90 11.99 -18.35 1.19
N SER A 91 12.76 -19.31 0.67
CA SER A 91 14.13 -19.04 0.27
C SER A 91 14.17 -18.18 -1.00
N LYS A 92 15.26 -17.44 -1.21
CA LYS A 92 15.47 -16.66 -2.43
C LYS A 92 15.26 -17.50 -3.70
N ASN A 93 15.85 -18.69 -3.76
CA ASN A 93 15.71 -19.59 -4.91
C ASN A 93 14.27 -20.07 -5.12
N ALA A 94 13.54 -20.34 -4.04
CA ALA A 94 12.13 -20.73 -4.11
C ALA A 94 11.25 -19.58 -4.65
N LEU A 95 11.50 -18.34 -4.20
CA LEU A 95 10.83 -17.16 -4.73
C LEU A 95 11.10 -16.98 -6.22
N LEU A 96 12.37 -17.03 -6.64
CA LEU A 96 12.74 -16.84 -8.06
C LEU A 96 12.13 -17.93 -8.95
N THR A 97 12.10 -19.18 -8.48
CA THR A 97 11.45 -20.29 -9.20
C THR A 97 9.94 -20.09 -9.34
N LYS A 98 9.30 -19.51 -8.33
CA LYS A 98 7.87 -19.18 -8.38
C LYS A 98 7.59 -18.10 -9.42
N VAL A 99 8.37 -17.01 -9.41
CA VAL A 99 8.23 -15.90 -10.35
C VAL A 99 8.44 -16.34 -11.81
N THR A 100 9.41 -17.20 -12.07
CA THR A 100 9.65 -17.72 -13.42
C THR A 100 8.55 -18.67 -13.90
N ARG A 101 7.96 -19.46 -13.00
CA ARG A 101 6.77 -20.28 -13.31
C ARG A 101 5.56 -19.42 -13.69
N ASP A 102 5.42 -18.26 -13.06
CA ASP A 102 4.32 -17.31 -13.33
C ASP A 102 4.55 -16.48 -14.62
N GLY A 103 5.57 -16.82 -15.41
CA GLY A 103 5.83 -16.27 -16.74
C GLY A 103 6.70 -15.01 -16.78
N THR A 104 7.30 -14.60 -15.66
CA THR A 104 8.23 -13.45 -15.60
C THR A 104 9.68 -13.94 -15.61
N THR A 105 10.50 -13.44 -16.54
CA THR A 105 11.92 -13.82 -16.56
C THR A 105 12.66 -13.26 -15.33
N LEU A 106 13.77 -13.91 -14.94
CA LEU A 106 14.59 -13.43 -13.82
C LEU A 106 15.05 -11.99 -14.04
N GLN A 107 15.43 -11.64 -15.26
CA GLN A 107 15.90 -10.30 -15.60
C GLN A 107 14.77 -9.26 -15.50
N GLU A 108 13.58 -9.55 -16.00
CA GLU A 108 12.42 -8.66 -15.85
C GLU A 108 12.06 -8.45 -14.38
N TYR A 109 12.12 -9.51 -13.57
CA TYR A 109 11.87 -9.40 -12.14
C TYR A 109 12.90 -8.52 -11.45
N ARG A 110 14.20 -8.73 -11.71
CA ARG A 110 15.27 -7.87 -11.17
C ARG A 110 15.10 -6.42 -11.60
N ASN A 111 14.77 -6.17 -12.86
CA ASN A 111 14.51 -4.82 -13.37
C ASN A 111 13.30 -4.16 -12.68
N LYS A 112 12.25 -4.94 -12.37
CA LYS A 112 11.11 -4.46 -11.60
C LYS A 112 11.52 -4.04 -10.18
N ILE A 113 12.31 -4.87 -9.48
CA ILE A 113 12.84 -4.55 -8.15
C ILE A 113 13.74 -3.31 -8.22
N LYS A 114 14.63 -3.23 -9.21
CA LYS A 114 15.46 -2.05 -9.46
C LYS A 114 14.62 -0.77 -9.61
N LYS A 115 13.58 -0.80 -10.45
CA LYS A 115 12.64 0.34 -10.63
C LYS A 115 11.95 0.73 -9.32
N GLN A 116 11.55 -0.24 -8.49
CA GLN A 116 10.95 0.01 -7.19
C GLN A 116 11.94 0.71 -6.24
N LEU A 117 13.18 0.21 -6.16
CA LEU A 117 14.24 0.80 -5.34
C LEU A 117 14.60 2.21 -5.82
N GLN A 118 14.73 2.44 -7.12
CA GLN A 118 14.96 3.78 -7.68
C GLN A 118 13.80 4.73 -7.34
N THR A 119 12.56 4.24 -7.44
CA THR A 119 11.37 5.03 -7.11
C THR A 119 11.35 5.40 -5.62
N LYS A 120 11.73 4.48 -4.72
CA LYS A 120 11.86 4.73 -3.28
C LYS A 120 12.94 5.78 -2.98
N GLU A 121 14.12 5.62 -3.56
CA GLU A 121 15.24 6.56 -3.43
C GLU A 121 14.86 7.94 -3.97
N LEU A 122 14.14 8.01 -5.09
CA LEU A 122 13.67 9.28 -5.66
C LEU A 122 12.74 10.00 -4.68
N MET A 123 11.74 9.32 -4.13
CA MET A 123 10.85 9.91 -3.14
C MET A 123 11.64 10.43 -1.93
N GLN A 124 12.61 9.66 -1.43
CA GLN A 124 13.47 10.08 -0.32
C GLN A 124 14.27 11.36 -0.65
N ARG A 125 14.83 11.49 -1.86
CA ARG A 125 15.56 12.70 -2.28
C ARG A 125 14.67 13.92 -2.45
N ILE A 126 13.46 13.74 -3.00
CA ILE A 126 12.48 14.82 -3.10
C ILE A 126 12.07 15.28 -1.70
N LEU A 127 11.81 14.37 -0.77
CA LEU A 127 11.43 14.72 0.59
C LEU A 127 12.59 15.41 1.34
N ALA A 128 13.80 14.85 1.29
CA ALA A 128 14.96 15.38 2.01
C ALA A 128 15.29 16.84 1.65
N SER A 129 14.94 17.30 0.45
CA SER A 129 15.20 18.67 0.00
C SER A 129 14.08 19.66 0.35
N ASN A 130 12.89 19.17 0.72
CA ASN A 130 11.68 20.01 0.83
C ASN A 130 10.91 19.85 2.15
N ILE A 131 11.17 18.80 2.94
CA ILE A 131 10.42 18.52 4.16
C ILE A 131 10.95 19.34 5.35
N SER A 132 10.04 20.01 6.06
CA SER A 132 10.33 20.71 7.31
C SER A 132 9.66 20.02 8.49
N ILE A 133 10.36 19.97 9.62
CA ILE A 133 9.81 19.45 10.88
C ILE A 133 8.63 20.33 11.30
N SER A 134 7.55 19.71 11.81
CA SER A 134 6.39 20.46 12.29
C SER A 134 6.73 21.25 13.55
N SER A 135 6.36 22.53 13.55
CA SER A 135 6.49 23.38 14.73
C SER A 135 5.39 23.08 15.76
N GLU A 136 5.61 23.49 17.00
CA GLU A 136 4.62 23.34 18.06
C GLU A 136 3.30 24.06 17.74
N ASP A 137 3.37 25.27 17.16
CA ASP A 137 2.20 26.03 16.71
C ASP A 137 1.40 25.29 15.63
N GLU A 138 2.09 24.59 14.72
CA GLU A 138 1.45 23.80 13.68
C GLU A 138 0.71 22.61 14.28
N LEU A 139 1.35 21.90 15.22
CA LEU A 139 0.73 20.79 15.95
C LEU A 139 -0.51 21.28 16.73
N LEU A 140 -0.40 22.42 17.42
CA LEU A 140 -1.49 23.00 18.20
C LEU A 140 -2.65 23.48 17.31
N SER A 141 -2.33 24.10 16.16
CA SER A 141 -3.31 24.51 15.16
C SER A 141 -4.07 23.31 14.62
N TYR A 142 -3.37 22.22 14.29
CA TYR A 142 -3.97 20.98 13.84
C TYR A 142 -4.90 20.41 14.92
N TYR A 143 -4.43 20.28 16.17
CA TYR A 143 -5.23 19.77 17.28
C TYR A 143 -6.51 20.58 17.48
N THR A 144 -6.40 21.90 17.43
CA THR A 144 -7.54 22.81 17.65
C THR A 144 -8.57 22.72 16.53
N LYS A 145 -8.13 22.61 15.27
CA LYS A 145 -9.03 22.47 14.10
C LYS A 145 -9.67 21.09 14.01
N HIS A 146 -8.97 20.04 14.48
CA HIS A 146 -9.38 18.64 14.35
C HIS A 146 -9.72 17.99 15.69
N LYS A 147 -10.19 18.76 16.70
CA LYS A 147 -10.48 18.25 18.05
C LYS A 147 -11.31 16.96 18.08
N LYS A 148 -12.24 16.80 17.12
CA LYS A 148 -13.09 15.61 17.01
C LYS A 148 -12.30 14.33 16.73
N GLU A 149 -11.17 14.40 16.04
CA GLU A 149 -10.28 13.25 15.78
C GLU A 149 -9.60 12.73 17.06
N PHE A 150 -9.61 13.53 18.12
CA PHE A 150 -8.96 13.24 19.39
C PHE A 150 -9.97 12.94 20.51
N LEU A 151 -11.26 12.81 20.15
CA LEU A 151 -12.29 12.33 21.07
C LEU A 151 -12.22 10.81 21.14
N LEU A 152 -11.84 10.30 22.31
CA LEU A 152 -11.83 8.88 22.60
C LEU A 152 -12.99 8.55 23.55
N PRO A 153 -13.51 7.32 23.51
CA PRO A 153 -14.49 6.89 24.48
C PRO A 153 -13.91 6.95 25.90
N SER A 154 -14.68 7.47 26.85
CA SER A 154 -14.25 7.47 28.26
C SER A 154 -14.33 6.09 28.90
N SER A 155 -15.29 5.27 28.46
CA SER A 155 -15.52 3.94 28.99
C SER A 155 -16.05 3.00 27.93
N VAL A 156 -15.92 1.70 28.18
CA VAL A 156 -16.40 0.65 27.27
C VAL A 156 -17.23 -0.33 28.08
N ARG A 157 -18.46 -0.60 27.62
CA ARG A 157 -19.29 -1.67 28.16
C ARG A 157 -18.87 -2.97 27.51
N VAL A 158 -18.57 -3.97 28.32
CA VAL A 158 -18.01 -5.24 27.87
C VAL A 158 -18.68 -6.42 28.54
N VAL A 159 -18.54 -7.58 27.93
CA VAL A 159 -18.70 -8.86 28.63
C VAL A 159 -17.31 -9.45 28.77
N ARG A 160 -16.79 -9.51 30.00
CA ARG A 160 -15.51 -10.12 30.33
C ARG A 160 -15.66 -11.62 30.40
N TYR A 161 -14.82 -12.33 29.66
CA TYR A 161 -14.71 -13.79 29.67
C TYR A 161 -13.38 -14.14 30.34
N THR A 162 -13.42 -14.92 31.42
CA THR A 162 -12.21 -15.38 32.12
C THR A 162 -12.19 -16.89 32.28
N ALA A 163 -11.03 -17.50 32.06
CA ALA A 163 -10.81 -18.93 32.25
C ALA A 163 -9.39 -19.22 32.75
N GLN A 164 -9.18 -20.37 33.38
CA GLN A 164 -7.82 -20.85 33.73
C GLN A 164 -7.16 -21.59 32.55
N ASN A 165 -7.96 -22.05 31.58
CA ASN A 165 -7.49 -22.75 30.38
C ASN A 165 -7.78 -21.88 29.15
N GLU A 166 -6.75 -21.62 28.34
CA GLU A 166 -6.88 -20.81 27.12
C GLU A 166 -7.82 -21.44 26.09
N GLY A 167 -7.78 -22.76 25.91
CA GLY A 167 -8.60 -23.48 24.95
C GLY A 167 -10.10 -23.37 25.25
N ASP A 168 -10.47 -23.40 26.53
CA ASP A 168 -11.87 -23.22 26.93
C ASP A 168 -12.34 -21.78 26.73
N LEU A 169 -11.47 -20.79 26.98
CA LEU A 169 -11.74 -19.39 26.64
C LEU A 169 -11.95 -19.22 25.14
N GLN A 170 -11.08 -19.80 24.30
CA GLN A 170 -11.21 -19.73 22.84
C GLN A 170 -12.52 -20.35 22.34
N LYS A 171 -12.93 -21.51 22.88
CA LYS A 171 -14.25 -22.10 22.56
C LYS A 171 -15.40 -21.16 22.92
N ALA A 172 -15.32 -20.49 24.06
CA ALA A 172 -16.34 -19.54 24.49
C ALA A 172 -16.38 -18.27 23.62
N ILE A 173 -15.24 -17.81 23.10
CA ILE A 173 -15.14 -16.71 22.13
C ILE A 173 -15.79 -17.11 20.79
N GLN A 174 -15.51 -18.33 20.31
CA GLN A 174 -16.08 -18.84 19.05
C GLN A 174 -17.58 -19.10 19.14
N SER A 175 -18.08 -19.44 20.33
CA SER A 175 -19.50 -19.68 20.60
C SER A 175 -20.02 -18.82 21.77
N PRO A 176 -20.20 -17.49 21.60
CA PRO A 176 -20.53 -16.58 22.69
C PRO A 176 -21.85 -16.89 23.42
N LYS A 177 -22.79 -17.55 22.73
CA LYS A 177 -24.09 -17.96 23.30
C LYS A 177 -24.01 -19.26 24.11
N ALA A 178 -22.98 -20.07 23.93
CA ALA A 178 -22.82 -21.32 24.64
C ALA A 178 -22.25 -21.10 26.05
N THR A 179 -22.65 -21.97 26.98
CA THR A 179 -22.06 -22.04 28.33
C THR A 179 -20.91 -23.04 28.27
N ILE A 180 -19.68 -22.58 28.46
CA ILE A 180 -18.47 -23.42 28.50
C ILE A 180 -18.05 -23.56 29.95
N GLN A 181 -17.85 -24.79 30.43
CA GLN A 181 -17.40 -25.07 31.79
C GLN A 181 -16.01 -24.44 32.02
N GLY A 182 -15.81 -23.81 33.18
CA GLY A 182 -14.55 -23.13 33.51
C GLY A 182 -14.42 -21.70 32.96
N VAL A 183 -15.39 -21.23 32.18
CA VAL A 183 -15.44 -19.84 31.68
C VAL A 183 -16.47 -19.03 32.46
N GLN A 184 -16.02 -17.96 33.10
CA GLN A 184 -16.89 -16.99 33.76
C GLN A 184 -17.16 -15.81 32.82
N LYS A 185 -18.43 -15.37 32.75
CA LYS A 185 -18.87 -14.22 31.96
C LYS A 185 -19.42 -13.14 32.88
N ILE A 186 -18.86 -11.93 32.82
CA ILE A 186 -19.26 -10.81 33.68
C ILE A 186 -19.53 -9.58 32.80
N ASN A 187 -20.71 -8.97 32.96
CA ASN A 187 -21.00 -7.68 32.35
C ASN A 187 -20.38 -6.59 33.23
N GLU A 188 -19.57 -5.73 32.63
CA GLU A 188 -18.97 -4.61 33.35
C GLU A 188 -18.77 -3.42 32.40
N THR A 189 -18.53 -2.26 32.99
CA THR A 189 -18.15 -1.05 32.26
C THR A 189 -16.77 -0.64 32.74
N ILE A 190 -15.82 -0.56 31.81
CA ILE A 190 -14.42 -0.30 32.11
C ILE A 190 -14.12 1.14 31.73
N SER A 191 -13.55 1.90 32.68
CA SER A 191 -13.00 3.23 32.38
C SER A 191 -11.66 3.07 31.67
N LEU A 192 -11.50 3.68 30.50
CA LEU A 192 -10.25 3.55 29.75
C LEU A 192 -9.10 4.29 30.43
N SER A 193 -9.38 5.33 31.22
CA SER A 193 -8.34 6.08 31.93
C SER A 193 -7.75 5.36 33.14
N SER A 194 -8.39 4.30 33.64
CA SER A 194 -7.85 3.47 34.72
C SER A 194 -6.98 2.32 34.22
N LEU A 195 -6.90 2.11 32.90
CA LEU A 195 -6.09 1.07 32.28
C LEU A 195 -4.69 1.59 31.96
N SER A 196 -3.74 0.67 31.76
CA SER A 196 -2.47 1.04 31.15
C SER A 196 -2.68 1.45 29.67
N PRO A 197 -1.83 2.31 29.10
CA PRO A 197 -1.99 2.76 27.71
C PRO A 197 -2.07 1.61 26.70
N GLN A 198 -1.29 0.54 26.90
CA GLN A 198 -1.30 -0.62 26.02
C GLN A 198 -2.66 -1.35 26.03
N ILE A 199 -3.26 -1.54 27.21
CA ILE A 199 -4.56 -2.21 27.33
C ILE A 199 -5.69 -1.31 26.84
N ALA A 200 -5.63 0.00 27.11
CA ALA A 200 -6.59 0.95 26.55
C ALA A 200 -6.60 0.89 25.00
N GLN A 201 -5.42 0.81 24.36
CA GLN A 201 -5.31 0.67 22.91
C GLN A 201 -5.95 -0.62 22.39
N VAL A 202 -5.88 -1.73 23.13
CA VAL A 202 -6.59 -2.97 22.76
C VAL A 202 -8.08 -2.71 22.64
N PHE A 203 -8.70 -2.01 23.61
CA PHE A 203 -10.11 -1.65 23.52
C PHE A 203 -10.41 -0.67 22.39
N LEU A 204 -9.55 0.33 22.17
CA LEU A 204 -9.74 1.31 21.10
C LEU A 204 -9.72 0.66 19.72
N ASN A 205 -8.81 -0.30 19.50
CA ASN A 205 -8.62 -1.01 18.24
C ASN A 205 -9.60 -2.18 18.01
N THR A 206 -10.33 -2.63 19.05
CA THR A 206 -11.28 -3.74 18.93
C THR A 206 -12.69 -3.23 18.60
N PRO A 207 -13.27 -3.52 17.42
CA PRO A 207 -14.59 -3.04 17.01
C PRO A 207 -15.73 -3.44 17.97
N ASN A 208 -16.86 -2.73 17.87
CA ASN A 208 -18.07 -3.14 18.59
C ASN A 208 -18.54 -4.53 18.12
N ASN A 209 -18.96 -5.35 19.08
CA ASN A 209 -19.34 -6.76 18.94
C ASN A 209 -18.19 -7.72 18.56
N GLU A 210 -16.94 -7.27 18.66
CA GLU A 210 -15.76 -8.14 18.53
C GLU A 210 -15.10 -8.38 19.90
N PHE A 211 -14.35 -9.48 19.96
CA PHE A 211 -13.56 -9.82 21.13
C PHE A 211 -12.17 -9.18 21.04
N THR A 212 -11.67 -8.70 22.18
CA THR A 212 -10.25 -8.36 22.29
C THR A 212 -9.40 -9.62 22.12
N PRO A 213 -8.13 -9.49 21.71
CA PRO A 213 -7.17 -10.59 21.84
C PRO A 213 -7.19 -11.18 23.25
N VAL A 214 -6.84 -12.46 23.36
CA VAL A 214 -6.69 -13.12 24.66
C VAL A 214 -5.51 -12.51 25.39
N LEU A 215 -5.74 -12.06 26.61
CA LEU A 215 -4.75 -11.46 27.50
C LEU A 215 -4.48 -12.40 28.67
N THR A 216 -3.24 -12.42 29.15
CA THR A 216 -2.88 -13.15 30.36
C THR A 216 -3.19 -12.30 31.60
N THR A 217 -3.68 -12.95 32.65
CA THR A 217 -3.83 -12.34 33.98
C THR A 217 -2.62 -12.74 34.84
N GLY A 218 -2.24 -11.91 35.80
CA GLY A 218 -1.06 -12.14 36.67
C GLY A 218 -1.11 -13.40 37.56
N GLY A 219 -2.13 -14.25 37.44
CA GLY A 219 -2.35 -15.45 38.24
C GLY A 219 -2.68 -16.70 37.42
N ASN A 220 -2.01 -16.88 36.26
CA ASN A 220 -2.18 -18.01 35.32
C ASN A 220 -3.56 -18.13 34.67
N GLY A 221 -4.37 -17.08 34.69
CA GLY A 221 -5.65 -17.04 33.98
C GLY A 221 -5.55 -16.32 32.63
N PHE A 222 -6.59 -16.50 31.83
CA PHE A 222 -6.78 -15.85 30.55
C PHE A 222 -8.05 -15.02 30.58
N VAL A 223 -8.02 -13.86 29.91
CA VAL A 223 -9.16 -12.97 29.80
C VAL A 223 -9.31 -12.43 28.38
N SER A 224 -10.56 -12.32 27.92
CA SER A 224 -10.92 -11.61 26.70
C SER A 224 -12.23 -10.87 26.93
N PHE A 225 -12.43 -9.76 26.24
CA PHE A 225 -13.58 -8.89 26.42
C PHE A 225 -14.36 -8.79 25.13
N LEU A 226 -15.65 -9.15 25.16
CA LEU A 226 -16.56 -8.81 24.09
C LEU A 226 -16.96 -7.35 24.23
N VAL A 227 -16.54 -6.50 23.30
CA VAL A 227 -16.86 -5.08 23.32
C VAL A 227 -18.30 -4.89 22.87
N LYS A 228 -19.16 -4.35 23.73
CA LYS A 228 -20.59 -4.15 23.42
C LYS A 228 -20.86 -2.74 22.91
N GLU A 229 -20.40 -1.75 23.66
CA GLU A 229 -20.68 -0.35 23.40
C GLU A 229 -19.56 0.54 23.97
N ARG A 230 -19.34 1.68 23.33
CA ARG A 230 -18.41 2.74 23.77
C ARG A 230 -19.22 3.89 24.35
N LEU A 231 -18.81 4.38 25.51
CA LEU A 231 -19.59 5.32 26.31
C LEU A 231 -18.78 6.57 26.65
N GLY A 232 -19.45 7.72 26.53
CA GLY A 232 -18.89 9.04 26.77
C GLY A 232 -17.79 9.40 25.78
N GLU A 233 -17.43 10.67 25.75
CA GLU A 233 -16.36 11.19 24.89
C GLU A 233 -15.44 12.05 25.75
N LYS A 234 -14.15 11.78 25.67
CA LYS A 234 -13.11 12.56 26.32
C LYS A 234 -12.05 12.89 25.28
N ALA A 235 -11.74 14.17 25.15
CA ALA A 235 -10.58 14.59 24.37
C ALA A 235 -9.30 14.15 25.09
N ILE A 236 -8.41 13.46 24.38
CA ILE A 236 -7.02 13.33 24.85
C ILE A 236 -6.37 14.70 24.85
N SER A 237 -5.46 14.94 25.79
CA SER A 237 -4.78 16.23 25.88
C SER A 237 -3.89 16.48 24.66
N PHE A 238 -3.52 17.74 24.43
CA PHE A 238 -2.58 18.10 23.36
C PHE A 238 -1.24 17.36 23.50
N GLU A 239 -0.71 17.24 24.72
CA GLU A 239 0.54 16.52 24.99
C GLU A 239 0.45 15.02 24.63
N GLU A 240 -0.66 14.37 24.99
CA GLU A 240 -0.90 12.96 24.64
C GLU A 240 -1.12 12.77 23.13
N ALA A 241 -1.74 13.75 22.47
CA ALA A 241 -2.01 13.71 21.03
C ALA A 241 -0.79 14.06 20.17
N LYS A 242 0.21 14.75 20.74
CA LYS A 242 1.35 15.34 20.01
C LYS A 242 2.08 14.35 19.07
N PRO A 243 2.39 13.10 19.47
CA PRO A 243 3.05 12.14 18.58
C PRO A 243 2.16 11.75 17.38
N LEU A 244 0.86 11.54 17.61
CA LEU A 244 -0.11 11.17 16.58
C LEU A 244 -0.35 12.32 15.60
N ILE A 245 -0.47 13.56 16.12
CA ILE A 245 -0.59 14.77 15.30
C ILE A 245 0.65 14.92 14.43
N ASN A 246 1.85 14.80 15.01
CA ASN A 246 3.09 14.94 14.27
C ASN A 246 3.18 13.90 13.13
N GLN A 247 2.85 12.63 13.40
CA GLN A 247 2.81 11.60 12.37
C GLN A 247 1.82 11.96 11.24
N LYS A 248 0.61 12.41 11.57
CA LYS A 248 -0.40 12.80 10.58
C LYS A 248 0.07 13.98 9.73
N ILE A 249 0.59 15.03 10.35
CA ILE A 249 1.07 16.22 9.63
C ILE A 249 2.26 15.87 8.75
N MET A 250 3.23 15.09 9.24
CA MET A 250 4.36 14.63 8.44
C MET A 250 3.90 13.85 7.22
N ALA A 251 2.98 12.89 7.38
CA ALA A 251 2.44 12.12 6.25
C ALA A 251 1.72 13.02 5.22
N GLN A 252 0.95 14.02 5.69
CA GLN A 252 0.30 15.00 4.81
C GLN A 252 1.31 15.87 4.06
N LYS A 253 2.36 16.35 4.74
CA LYS A 253 3.45 17.12 4.12
C LYS A 253 4.18 16.29 3.07
N GLU A 254 4.57 15.06 3.40
CA GLU A 254 5.22 14.15 2.47
C GLU A 254 4.41 13.97 1.20
N GLN A 255 3.12 13.66 1.34
CA GLN A 255 2.21 13.51 0.21
C GLN A 255 2.10 14.80 -0.62
N SER A 256 1.96 15.96 0.04
CA SER A 256 1.85 17.25 -0.64
C SER A 256 3.11 17.58 -1.43
N ILE A 257 4.29 17.42 -0.83
CA ILE A 257 5.58 17.69 -1.46
C ILE A 257 5.77 16.83 -2.71
N ILE A 258 5.53 15.51 -2.61
CA ILE A 258 5.64 14.60 -3.74
C ILE A 258 4.64 14.98 -4.84
N THR A 259 3.39 15.25 -4.46
CA THR A 259 2.32 15.61 -5.42
C THR A 259 2.64 16.91 -6.16
N GLU A 260 3.05 17.95 -5.43
CA GLU A 260 3.40 19.24 -6.01
C GLU A 260 4.61 19.12 -6.94
N HIS A 261 5.63 18.36 -6.54
CA HIS A 261 6.79 18.09 -7.38
C HIS A 261 6.38 17.45 -8.72
N PHE A 262 5.60 16.36 -8.68
CA PHE A 262 5.16 15.67 -9.90
C PHE A 262 4.20 16.50 -10.75
N ASN A 263 3.34 17.32 -10.13
CA ASN A 263 2.48 18.26 -10.86
C ASN A 263 3.31 19.32 -11.59
N LYS A 264 4.34 19.86 -10.94
CA LYS A 264 5.24 20.85 -11.53
C LYS A 264 5.96 20.28 -12.74
N ILE A 265 6.61 19.12 -12.61
CA ILE A 265 7.35 18.53 -13.75
C ILE A 265 6.40 18.15 -14.89
N ARG A 266 5.20 17.67 -14.59
CA ARG A 266 4.19 17.34 -15.61
C ARG A 266 3.70 18.58 -16.34
N SER A 267 3.50 19.70 -15.64
CA SER A 267 3.09 20.97 -16.25
C SER A 267 4.15 21.57 -17.17
N SER A 268 5.43 21.32 -16.88
CA SER A 268 6.57 21.78 -17.69
C SER A 268 7.02 20.78 -18.77
N ALA A 269 6.46 19.58 -18.78
CA ALA A 269 6.89 18.51 -19.68
C ALA A 269 6.48 18.79 -21.12
N ASN A 270 7.36 18.49 -22.07
CA ASN A 270 7.03 18.50 -23.49
C ASN A 270 6.38 17.17 -23.88
N ILE A 271 5.04 17.16 -23.98
CA ILE A 271 4.24 15.98 -24.31
C ILE A 271 3.64 16.15 -25.71
N ILE A 272 4.15 15.39 -26.68
CA ILE A 272 3.72 15.46 -28.08
C ILE A 272 2.99 14.17 -28.44
N THR A 273 1.72 14.27 -28.81
CA THR A 273 0.94 13.12 -29.32
C THR A 273 1.15 13.03 -30.83
N LEU A 274 1.65 11.89 -31.29
CA LEU A 274 1.90 11.60 -32.70
C LEU A 274 0.79 10.76 -33.33
N ARG A 275 0.19 9.86 -32.55
CA ARG A 275 -0.87 8.94 -32.98
C ARG A 275 -1.81 8.71 -31.81
N GLU A 276 -3.11 8.74 -32.09
CA GLU A 276 -4.14 8.42 -31.09
C GLU A 276 -4.30 6.93 -30.88
#